data_AF-A0A1E1KNW2-F1
#
_entry.id   AF-A0A1E1KNW2-F1
#
_cell.length_a   1.000
_cell.length_b   1.000
_cell.length_c   1.000
_cell.angle_alpha   90.00
_cell.angle_beta   90.00
_cell.angle_gamma   90.00
#
_symmetry.space_group_name_H-M   'P 1'
#
loop_
_entity.id
_entity.type
_entity.pdbx_description
1 polymer ?
#
loop_
_entity_poly.entity_id
_entity_poly.type
_entity_poly.pdbx_seq_one_letter_code
_entity_poly.pdbx_strand_id
1 'polypeptide(L)'
;MTVNLFPSYQQLPGTLLAIWISGVAYVVMKGWKSRFLIYRLRKDPRGLPIPKWNPITGHLLTLAPYAFRLPTNAHQNYLLAELAKEYPQSDSAFYLDIWPFIMPILLISSPSLAIQACQKYDLEKPKSLTDFFLPFAGSSDHLFTSNGPEWKNLRSIFNPGFSANYLMTQMDHIIEETTEYVSILREHAEGNVMFLLDELLCDFTMDIIGAVTLNSRLHSQRRYNQLASAMRSQVRWHIAAGEFNPFKRFNPIKPLVQWKNGRLMDDYISKELDKRFADRQQSSDTVTRSIIDLVLEEYMSRNPEANKANQMDPAFKKWATVQICLFLFAGHDFTATSLYYTYHLLSQNPDALQRIRAEHDEALPYTNAVIKEAMRLWPAAAGIRTGTTDAVLQDDDGNEYPTEGTAILILHNAIHRNPKYWRPRQFSP
;
A
#
# COMPACT_ATOMS: atom_id res chain seq x y z
N MET A 1 -47.89 -16.01 25.28
CA MET A 1 -47.49 -15.76 23.88
C MET A 1 -45.96 -15.78 23.81
N THR A 2 -45.40 -16.92 23.44
CA THR A 2 -43.96 -17.11 23.21
C THR A 2 -43.67 -16.80 21.75
N VAL A 3 -42.93 -15.73 21.49
CA VAL A 3 -42.48 -15.35 20.14
C VAL A 3 -41.29 -16.23 19.79
N ASN A 4 -41.46 -17.10 18.79
CA ASN A 4 -40.36 -17.89 18.22
C ASN A 4 -39.38 -16.95 17.52
N LEU A 5 -38.19 -16.78 18.10
CA LEU A 5 -37.11 -15.90 17.61
C LEU A 5 -36.11 -16.60 16.67
N PHE A 6 -36.38 -17.83 16.22
CA PHE A 6 -35.51 -18.55 15.28
C PHE A 6 -36.27 -19.03 14.03
N PRO A 7 -35.74 -18.82 12.81
CA PRO A 7 -36.33 -19.37 11.59
C PRO A 7 -36.44 -20.89 11.67
N SER A 8 -37.49 -21.45 11.08
CA SER A 8 -37.65 -22.90 10.98
C SER A 8 -36.48 -23.53 10.23
N TYR A 9 -35.87 -24.57 10.83
CA TYR A 9 -34.71 -25.29 10.29
C TYR A 9 -34.86 -25.79 8.84
N GLN A 10 -36.10 -25.89 8.34
CA GLN A 10 -36.42 -26.37 6.98
C GLN A 10 -36.13 -25.37 5.86
N GLN A 11 -35.96 -24.06 6.14
CA GLN A 11 -35.69 -23.05 5.11
C GLN A 11 -34.18 -22.76 4.89
N LEU A 12 -33.33 -23.18 5.84
CA LEU A 12 -31.87 -22.99 5.76
C LEU A 12 -31.21 -23.62 4.51
N PRO A 13 -31.56 -24.84 4.07
CA PRO A 13 -30.94 -25.46 2.90
C PRO A 13 -31.23 -24.70 1.59
N GLY A 14 -32.47 -24.22 1.43
CA GLY A 14 -32.88 -23.47 0.23
C GLY A 14 -32.19 -22.10 0.13
N THR A 15 -32.08 -21.39 1.26
CA THR A 15 -31.39 -20.09 1.32
C THR A 15 -29.89 -20.23 1.09
N LEU A 16 -29.23 -21.24 1.67
CA LEU A 16 -27.81 -21.51 1.44
C LEU A 16 -27.53 -21.89 -0.02
N LEU A 17 -28.40 -22.70 -0.62
CA LEU A 17 -28.31 -23.05 -2.04
C LEU A 17 -28.49 -21.81 -2.94
N ALA A 18 -29.46 -20.95 -2.64
CA ALA A 18 -29.69 -19.72 -3.40
C ALA A 18 -28.49 -18.75 -3.30
N ILE A 19 -27.90 -18.59 -2.11
CA ILE A 19 -26.68 -17.79 -1.91
C ILE A 19 -25.52 -18.37 -2.72
N TRP A 20 -25.35 -19.71 -2.68
CA TRP A 20 -24.28 -20.38 -3.42
C TRP A 20 -24.46 -20.22 -4.93
N ILE A 21 -25.66 -20.47 -5.47
CA ILE A 21 -25.98 -20.28 -6.89
C ILE A 21 -25.75 -18.83 -7.30
N SER A 22 -26.18 -17.86 -6.49
CA SER A 22 -25.98 -16.43 -6.76
C SER A 22 -24.50 -16.06 -6.79
N GLY A 23 -23.70 -16.61 -5.86
CA GLY A 23 -22.25 -16.44 -5.84
C GLY A 23 -21.57 -17.02 -7.08
N VAL A 24 -21.95 -18.24 -7.47
CA VAL A 24 -21.44 -18.88 -8.69
C VAL A 24 -21.82 -18.07 -9.94
N ALA A 25 -23.09 -17.67 -10.07
CA ALA A 25 -23.56 -16.85 -11.18
C ALA A 25 -22.82 -15.51 -11.26
N TYR A 26 -22.57 -14.86 -10.11
CA TYR A 26 -21.78 -13.63 -10.04
C TYR A 26 -20.35 -13.83 -10.54
N VAL A 27 -19.66 -14.88 -10.07
CA VAL A 27 -18.28 -15.20 -10.49
C VAL A 27 -18.21 -15.53 -11.97
N VAL A 28 -19.16 -16.33 -12.48
CA VAL A 28 -19.25 -16.67 -13.91
C VAL A 28 -19.50 -15.42 -14.75
N MET A 29 -20.43 -14.56 -14.34
CA MET A 29 -20.74 -13.32 -15.06
C MET A 29 -19.54 -12.36 -15.10
N LYS A 30 -18.84 -12.18 -13.97
CA LYS A 30 -17.62 -11.35 -13.91
C LYS A 30 -16.48 -11.96 -14.73
N GLY A 31 -16.32 -13.28 -14.69
CA GLY A 31 -15.37 -14.00 -15.52
C GLY A 31 -15.68 -13.82 -17.01
N TRP A 32 -16.93 -14.03 -17.41
CA TRP A 32 -17.37 -13.82 -18.79
C TRP A 32 -17.12 -12.40 -19.27
N LYS A 33 -17.45 -11.38 -18.46
CA LYS A 33 -17.13 -9.97 -18.78
C LYS A 33 -15.63 -9.74 -18.98
N SER A 34 -14.80 -10.30 -18.10
CA SER A 34 -13.34 -10.18 -18.18
C SER A 34 -12.78 -10.84 -19.45
N ARG A 35 -13.25 -12.07 -19.74
CA ARG A 35 -12.85 -12.82 -20.93
C ARG A 35 -13.32 -12.14 -22.22
N PHE A 36 -14.56 -11.65 -22.24
CA PHE A 36 -15.14 -10.98 -23.40
C PHE A 36 -14.43 -9.67 -23.72
N LEU A 37 -14.01 -8.90 -22.70
CA LEU A 37 -13.20 -7.70 -22.90
C LEU A 37 -11.90 -8.01 -23.63
N ILE A 38 -11.11 -8.99 -23.17
CA ILE A 38 -9.87 -9.37 -23.86
C ILE A 38 -10.14 -9.96 -25.24
N TYR A 39 -11.20 -10.76 -25.39
CA TYR A 39 -11.59 -11.27 -26.71
C TYR A 39 -11.84 -10.13 -27.71
N ARG A 40 -12.54 -9.07 -27.28
CA ARG A 40 -12.79 -7.86 -28.08
C ARG A 40 -11.48 -7.14 -28.41
N LEU A 41 -10.61 -6.90 -27.42
CA LEU A 41 -9.33 -6.23 -27.62
C LEU A 41 -8.39 -7.03 -28.54
N ARG A 42 -8.45 -8.36 -28.52
CA ARG A 42 -7.70 -9.22 -29.47
C ARG A 42 -8.17 -9.12 -30.91
N LYS A 43 -9.42 -8.70 -31.13
CA LYS A 43 -10.01 -8.47 -32.45
C LYS A 43 -9.88 -7.02 -32.91
N ASP A 44 -9.25 -6.17 -32.11
CA ASP A 44 -9.02 -4.77 -32.45
C ASP A 44 -8.08 -4.66 -33.66
N PRO A 45 -8.46 -3.89 -34.70
CA PRO A 45 -7.66 -3.77 -35.93
C PRO A 45 -6.28 -3.13 -35.72
N ARG A 46 -6.05 -2.45 -34.58
CA ARG A 46 -4.74 -1.88 -34.22
C ARG A 46 -3.70 -2.93 -33.86
N GLY A 47 -4.08 -4.19 -33.67
CA GLY A 47 -3.13 -5.25 -33.32
C GLY A 47 -2.55 -5.08 -31.91
N LEU A 48 -3.41 -4.80 -30.93
CA LEU A 48 -3.01 -4.53 -29.55
C LEU A 48 -2.10 -5.64 -28.98
N PRO A 49 -1.06 -5.30 -28.20
CA PRO A 49 -0.17 -6.28 -27.59
C PRO A 49 -0.89 -7.02 -26.48
N ILE A 50 -1.21 -8.28 -26.76
CA ILE A 50 -1.91 -9.18 -25.85
C ILE A 50 -1.14 -10.51 -25.89
N PRO A 51 -0.62 -10.99 -24.74
CA PRO A 51 0.03 -12.29 -24.68
C PRO A 51 -0.90 -13.42 -25.11
N LYS A 52 -0.34 -14.62 -25.25
CA LYS A 52 -1.14 -15.81 -25.54
C LYS A 52 -2.29 -15.90 -24.53
N TRP A 53 -3.53 -15.89 -25.01
CA TRP A 53 -4.72 -15.89 -24.16
C TRP A 53 -5.56 -17.14 -24.39
N ASN A 54 -6.02 -17.73 -23.30
CA ASN A 54 -6.91 -18.88 -23.28
C ASN A 54 -8.34 -18.44 -22.88
N PRO A 55 -9.39 -18.84 -23.62
CA PRO A 55 -10.77 -18.41 -23.34
C PRO A 55 -11.32 -18.81 -21.95
N ILE A 56 -10.77 -19.85 -21.33
CA ILE A 56 -11.20 -20.35 -20.02
C ILE A 56 -10.35 -19.71 -18.92
N THR A 57 -9.04 -19.84 -19.02
CA THR A 57 -8.10 -19.44 -17.94
C THR A 57 -7.57 -18.02 -18.08
N GLY A 58 -7.94 -17.29 -19.14
CA GLY A 58 -7.34 -16.00 -19.45
C GLY A 58 -5.84 -16.16 -19.73
N HIS A 59 -5.02 -15.37 -19.03
CA HIS A 59 -3.57 -15.39 -19.09
C HIS A 59 -2.91 -16.21 -17.98
N LEU A 60 -3.67 -16.90 -17.11
CA LEU A 60 -3.09 -17.68 -16.00
C LEU A 60 -2.11 -18.78 -16.48
N LEU A 61 -2.45 -19.49 -17.56
CA LEU A 61 -1.57 -20.49 -18.17
C LEU A 61 -0.33 -19.87 -18.83
N THR A 62 -0.44 -18.64 -19.30
CA THR A 62 0.67 -17.88 -19.89
C THR A 62 1.63 -17.40 -18.82
N LEU A 63 1.13 -17.07 -17.63
CA LEU A 63 1.94 -16.67 -16.48
C LEU A 63 2.61 -17.85 -15.77
N ALA A 64 2.04 -19.06 -15.86
CA ALA A 64 2.53 -20.23 -15.12
C ALA A 64 4.03 -20.52 -15.32
N PRO A 65 4.60 -20.53 -16.54
CA PRO A 65 6.03 -20.79 -16.74
C PRO A 65 6.95 -19.79 -16.03
N TYR A 66 6.55 -18.52 -15.95
CA TYR A 66 7.33 -17.48 -15.27
C TYR A 66 7.20 -17.61 -13.75
N ALA A 67 6.04 -18.02 -13.24
CA ALA A 67 5.85 -18.27 -11.81
C ALA A 67 6.78 -19.39 -11.32
N PHE A 68 7.02 -20.43 -12.12
CA PHE A 68 7.96 -21.51 -11.78
C PHE A 68 9.44 -21.09 -11.78
N ARG A 69 9.79 -19.93 -12.35
CA ARG A 69 11.17 -19.38 -12.31
C ARG A 69 11.44 -18.55 -11.06
N LEU A 70 10.39 -18.18 -10.32
CA LEU A 70 10.48 -17.32 -9.15
C LEU A 70 10.34 -18.15 -7.86
N PRO A 71 10.91 -17.67 -6.75
CA PRO A 71 10.63 -18.25 -5.43
C PRO A 71 9.12 -18.33 -5.17
N THR A 72 8.68 -19.34 -4.43
CA THR A 72 7.26 -19.56 -4.10
C THR A 72 6.59 -18.40 -3.36
N ASN A 73 7.40 -17.52 -2.77
CA ASN A 73 6.99 -16.32 -2.05
C ASN A 73 7.31 -15.01 -2.81
N ALA A 74 7.62 -15.08 -4.11
CA ALA A 74 7.85 -13.87 -4.89
C ALA A 74 6.56 -13.04 -5.03
N HIS A 75 6.71 -11.73 -4.91
CA HIS A 75 5.61 -10.79 -5.13
C HIS A 75 5.19 -10.79 -6.62
N GLN A 76 3.89 -10.64 -6.90
CA GLN A 76 3.34 -10.69 -8.26
C GLN A 76 3.95 -9.67 -9.22
N ASN A 77 4.41 -8.53 -8.72
CA ASN A 77 5.07 -7.51 -9.53
C ASN A 77 6.33 -8.05 -10.22
N TYR A 78 7.08 -8.98 -9.62
CA TYR A 78 8.26 -9.59 -10.25
C TYR A 78 7.86 -10.52 -11.40
N LEU A 79 6.78 -11.28 -11.22
CA LEU A 79 6.21 -12.12 -12.27
C LEU A 79 5.80 -11.28 -13.48
N LEU A 80 5.07 -10.20 -13.23
CA LEU A 80 4.62 -9.26 -14.25
C LEU A 80 5.79 -8.52 -14.91
N ALA A 81 6.85 -8.22 -14.16
CA ALA A 81 8.05 -7.57 -14.69
C ALA A 81 8.88 -8.50 -15.58
N GLU A 82 8.92 -9.81 -15.29
CA GLU A 82 9.54 -10.78 -16.20
C GLU A 82 8.79 -10.89 -17.52
N LEU A 83 7.45 -10.91 -17.49
CA LEU A 83 6.64 -10.93 -18.70
C LEU A 83 6.77 -9.63 -19.51
N ALA A 84 6.87 -8.48 -18.85
CA ALA A 84 6.97 -7.18 -19.53
C ALA A 84 8.18 -7.08 -20.46
N LYS A 85 9.27 -7.80 -20.16
CA LYS A 85 10.49 -7.84 -21.00
C LYS A 85 10.26 -8.43 -22.39
N GLU A 86 9.16 -9.16 -22.61
CA GLU A 86 8.81 -9.75 -23.90
C GLU A 86 8.08 -8.80 -24.83
N TYR A 87 7.73 -7.60 -24.35
CA TYR A 87 6.98 -6.59 -25.11
C TYR A 87 7.79 -5.29 -25.30
N PRO A 88 9.06 -5.32 -25.73
CA PRO A 88 9.84 -4.10 -25.88
C PRO A 88 9.31 -3.17 -26.98
N GLN A 89 8.60 -3.73 -27.97
CA GLN A 89 8.07 -3.01 -29.14
C GLN A 89 6.81 -2.19 -28.86
N SER A 90 6.17 -2.36 -27.71
CA SER A 90 4.94 -1.63 -27.32
C SER A 90 5.18 -0.67 -26.16
N ASP A 91 6.42 -0.18 -26.03
CA ASP A 91 6.96 0.46 -24.82
C ASP A 91 6.59 -0.32 -23.53
N SER A 92 6.54 -1.65 -23.70
CA SER A 92 6.16 -2.64 -22.69
C SER A 92 4.80 -2.37 -22.02
N ALA A 93 3.84 -1.92 -22.83
CA ALA A 93 2.42 -1.95 -22.53
C ALA A 93 1.74 -3.17 -23.17
N PHE A 94 0.89 -3.85 -22.40
CA PHE A 94 0.12 -5.00 -22.89
C PHE A 94 -1.06 -5.33 -21.97
N TYR A 95 -2.07 -5.98 -22.54
CA TYR A 95 -3.27 -6.36 -21.80
C TYR A 95 -3.15 -7.75 -21.19
N LEU A 96 -3.54 -7.87 -19.93
CA LEU A 96 -3.65 -9.12 -19.22
C LEU A 96 -5.04 -9.33 -18.66
N ASP A 97 -5.35 -10.59 -18.44
CA ASP A 97 -6.60 -11.06 -17.87
C ASP A 97 -6.30 -12.22 -16.98
N ILE A 98 -6.25 -11.90 -15.70
CA ILE A 98 -5.86 -12.78 -14.61
C ILE A 98 -7.03 -12.96 -13.65
N TRP A 99 -8.27 -12.79 -14.14
CA TRP A 99 -9.46 -13.19 -13.40
C TRP A 99 -9.36 -14.68 -13.03
N PRO A 100 -9.65 -15.07 -11.77
CA PRO A 100 -10.45 -14.32 -10.78
C PRO A 100 -9.68 -13.42 -9.79
N PHE A 101 -8.39 -13.19 -9.99
CA PHE A 101 -7.59 -12.46 -8.99
C PHE A 101 -7.77 -10.94 -9.05
N ILE A 102 -7.83 -10.40 -10.26
CA ILE A 102 -8.13 -8.99 -10.57
C ILE A 102 -8.86 -8.95 -11.92
N MET A 103 -9.62 -7.87 -12.14
CA MET A 103 -10.19 -7.55 -13.46
C MET A 103 -9.07 -7.40 -14.51
N PRO A 104 -9.37 -7.43 -15.82
CA PRO A 104 -8.37 -7.25 -16.85
C PRO A 104 -7.54 -5.99 -16.62
N ILE A 105 -6.24 -6.09 -16.85
CA ILE A 105 -5.29 -5.01 -16.61
C ILE A 105 -4.62 -4.59 -17.91
N LEU A 106 -4.44 -3.28 -18.09
CA LEU A 106 -3.43 -2.74 -18.99
C LEU A 106 -2.18 -2.53 -18.15
N LEU A 107 -1.20 -3.42 -18.29
CA LEU A 107 0.09 -3.26 -17.62
C LEU A 107 0.91 -2.27 -18.43
N ILE A 108 1.46 -1.26 -17.77
CA ILE A 108 2.38 -0.29 -18.38
C ILE A 108 3.73 -0.33 -17.66
N SER A 109 4.80 -0.33 -18.45
CA SER A 109 6.18 -0.23 -17.95
C SER A 109 7.02 0.83 -18.67
N SER A 110 6.31 1.83 -19.19
CA SER A 110 6.85 3.06 -19.76
C SER A 110 6.58 4.28 -18.86
N PRO A 111 7.57 5.19 -18.69
CA PRO A 111 7.34 6.49 -18.10
C PRO A 111 6.30 7.34 -18.86
N SER A 112 6.30 7.34 -20.21
CA SER A 112 5.43 8.22 -21.01
C SER A 112 3.95 7.84 -20.82
N LEU A 113 3.65 6.54 -20.87
CA LEU A 113 2.30 6.02 -20.60
C LEU A 113 1.87 6.25 -19.14
N ALA A 114 2.80 6.14 -18.18
CA ALA A 114 2.51 6.41 -16.77
C ALA A 114 2.17 7.88 -16.51
N ILE A 115 2.89 8.81 -17.14
CA ILE A 115 2.60 10.24 -17.08
C ILE A 115 1.22 10.51 -17.70
N GLN A 116 0.89 9.88 -18.84
CA GLN A 116 -0.44 10.05 -19.43
C GLN A 116 -1.55 9.58 -18.50
N ALA A 117 -1.43 8.38 -17.92
CA ALA A 117 -2.42 7.84 -17.01
C ALA A 117 -2.59 8.69 -15.73
N CYS A 118 -1.49 9.20 -15.17
CA CYS A 118 -1.51 9.91 -13.87
C CYS A 118 -1.70 11.42 -13.96
N GLN A 119 -1.27 12.06 -15.05
CA GLN A 119 -1.21 13.54 -15.14
C GLN A 119 -2.05 14.07 -16.29
N LYS A 120 -1.94 13.49 -17.49
CA LYS A 120 -2.73 13.95 -18.66
C LYS A 120 -4.22 13.66 -18.48
N TYR A 121 -4.54 12.41 -18.13
CA TYR A 121 -5.91 11.97 -17.92
C TYR A 121 -6.35 12.06 -16.45
N ASP A 122 -5.41 12.22 -15.51
CA ASP A 122 -5.65 12.20 -14.05
C ASP A 122 -6.61 11.07 -13.65
N LEU A 123 -6.33 9.85 -14.12
CA LEU A 123 -7.23 8.73 -13.92
C LEU A 123 -7.40 8.44 -12.43
N GLU A 124 -8.61 8.03 -12.07
CA GLU A 124 -8.97 7.75 -10.69
C GLU A 124 -8.38 6.42 -10.20
N LYS A 125 -8.21 6.30 -8.89
CA LYS A 125 -7.88 5.03 -8.24
C LYS A 125 -9.09 4.08 -8.27
N PRO A 126 -8.90 2.78 -8.55
CA PRO A 126 -10.00 1.82 -8.65
C PRO A 126 -10.62 1.47 -7.30
N LYS A 127 -11.92 1.16 -7.32
CA LYS A 127 -12.65 0.64 -6.15
C LYS A 127 -12.03 -0.65 -5.58
N SER A 128 -11.34 -1.45 -6.39
CA SER A 128 -10.63 -2.64 -5.90
C SER A 128 -9.52 -2.31 -4.91
N LEU A 129 -8.97 -1.08 -4.96
CA LEU A 129 -7.99 -0.60 -4.00
C LEU A 129 -8.62 -0.41 -2.61
N THR A 130 -9.88 0.02 -2.58
CA THR A 130 -10.66 0.18 -1.36
C THR A 130 -10.80 -1.14 -0.59
N ASP A 131 -11.16 -2.22 -1.29
CA ASP A 131 -11.29 -3.56 -0.67
C ASP A 131 -9.95 -4.08 -0.13
N PHE A 132 -8.85 -3.75 -0.82
CA PHE A 132 -7.50 -4.12 -0.37
C PHE A 132 -7.08 -3.36 0.89
N PHE A 133 -7.38 -2.06 0.99
CA PHE A 133 -6.95 -1.25 2.13
C PHE A 133 -7.86 -1.35 3.35
N LEU A 134 -9.08 -1.89 3.20
CA LEU A 134 -10.05 -2.03 4.28
C LEU A 134 -9.46 -2.67 5.56
N PRO A 135 -8.66 -3.76 5.50
CA PRO A 135 -8.11 -4.35 6.71
C PRO A 135 -7.02 -3.49 7.38
N PHE A 136 -6.37 -2.58 6.67
CA PHE A 136 -5.33 -1.73 7.25
C PHE A 136 -5.92 -0.50 7.92
N ALA A 137 -6.91 0.15 7.30
CA ALA A 137 -7.47 1.40 7.81
C ALA A 137 -8.84 1.23 8.52
N GLY A 138 -9.52 0.08 8.41
CA GLY A 138 -10.84 -0.16 9.01
C GLY A 138 -12.03 0.40 8.21
N SER A 139 -11.74 1.25 7.23
CA SER A 139 -12.60 1.78 6.16
C SER A 139 -11.71 1.82 4.89
N SER A 140 -12.14 1.91 3.64
CA SER A 140 -13.19 2.78 3.15
C SER A 140 -12.62 4.13 2.71
N ASP A 141 -12.91 5.05 3.61
CA ASP A 141 -13.01 6.47 3.37
C ASP A 141 -11.77 7.14 3.95
N HIS A 142 -10.67 7.06 3.22
CA HIS A 142 -9.39 7.60 3.65
C HIS A 142 -8.59 8.23 2.52
N LEU A 143 -7.59 9.01 2.90
CA LEU A 143 -6.79 9.82 1.97
C LEU A 143 -6.25 9.00 0.79
N PHE A 144 -5.80 7.76 1.04
CA PHE A 144 -5.20 6.93 0.01
C PHE A 144 -6.19 6.41 -1.05
N THR A 145 -7.42 6.08 -0.69
CA THR A 145 -8.43 5.48 -1.60
C THR A 145 -9.39 6.50 -2.21
N SER A 146 -9.58 7.65 -1.56
CA SER A 146 -10.44 8.75 -2.05
C SER A 146 -9.97 9.33 -3.39
N ASN A 147 -10.90 9.83 -4.20
CA ASN A 147 -10.63 10.54 -5.46
C ASN A 147 -11.29 11.93 -5.46
N GLY A 148 -11.00 12.74 -6.48
CA GLY A 148 -11.74 13.97 -6.76
C GLY A 148 -11.80 14.98 -5.59
N PRO A 149 -12.95 15.62 -5.35
CA PRO A 149 -13.10 16.64 -4.30
C PRO A 149 -12.81 16.13 -2.88
N GLU A 150 -13.21 14.90 -2.57
CA GLU A 150 -12.96 14.30 -1.25
C GLU A 150 -11.47 14.17 -0.99
N TRP A 151 -10.72 13.64 -1.95
CA TRP A 151 -9.26 13.55 -1.86
C TRP A 151 -8.61 14.93 -1.68
N LYS A 152 -9.08 15.95 -2.42
CA LYS A 152 -8.57 17.33 -2.28
C LYS A 152 -8.78 17.87 -0.87
N ASN A 153 -9.97 17.66 -0.30
CA ASN A 153 -10.30 18.08 1.06
C ASN A 153 -9.47 17.33 2.11
N LEU A 154 -9.31 16.01 1.97
CA LEU A 154 -8.44 15.24 2.86
C LEU A 154 -6.98 15.70 2.75
N ARG A 155 -6.50 15.96 1.54
CA ARG A 155 -5.14 16.50 1.32
C ARG A 155 -4.93 17.85 1.99
N SER A 156 -5.89 18.77 1.92
CA SER A 156 -5.75 20.07 2.57
C SER A 156 -5.64 19.95 4.09
N ILE A 157 -6.35 19.00 4.70
CA ILE A 157 -6.30 18.74 6.15
C ILE A 157 -4.92 18.22 6.57
N PHE A 158 -4.37 17.24 5.83
CA PHE A 158 -3.18 16.50 6.28
C PHE A 158 -1.84 17.05 5.80
N ASN A 159 -1.79 17.79 4.69
CA ASN A 159 -0.53 18.30 4.14
C ASN A 159 0.31 19.14 5.12
N PRO A 160 -0.24 19.97 6.03
CA PRO A 160 0.55 20.71 7.00
C PRO A 160 1.46 19.82 7.87
N GLY A 161 1.01 18.61 8.21
CA GLY A 161 1.75 17.63 9.01
C GLY A 161 2.93 16.96 8.29
N PHE A 162 3.12 17.27 6.99
CA PHE A 162 4.26 16.82 6.19
C PHE A 162 5.03 18.00 5.59
N SER A 163 4.80 19.22 6.07
CA SER A 163 5.59 20.38 5.66
C SER A 163 7.03 20.25 6.17
N ALA A 164 8.01 20.70 5.37
CA ALA A 164 9.42 20.64 5.75
C ALA A 164 9.69 21.30 7.11
N ASN A 165 9.06 22.46 7.37
CA ASN A 165 9.19 23.17 8.64
C ASN A 165 8.72 22.34 9.83
N TYR A 166 7.58 21.63 9.70
CA TYR A 166 7.10 20.77 10.78
C TYR A 166 7.99 19.54 10.95
N LEU A 167 8.40 18.88 9.86
CA LEU A 167 9.29 17.72 9.94
C LEU A 167 10.62 18.06 10.63
N MET A 168 11.15 19.27 10.43
CA MET A 168 12.34 19.74 11.16
C MET A 168 12.13 19.80 12.68
N THR A 169 10.90 20.07 13.16
CA THR A 169 10.59 20.02 14.61
C THR A 169 10.59 18.61 15.18
N GLN A 170 10.53 17.58 14.32
CA GLN A 170 10.53 16.17 14.73
C GLN A 170 11.95 15.57 14.74
N MET A 171 12.98 16.35 14.39
CA MET A 171 14.35 15.85 14.26
C MET A 171 14.92 15.28 15.55
N ASP A 172 14.68 15.92 16.68
CA ASP A 172 15.16 15.43 17.98
C ASP A 172 14.59 14.04 18.28
N HIS A 173 13.28 13.84 18.05
CA HIS A 173 12.63 12.54 18.20
C HIS A 173 13.21 11.49 17.22
N ILE A 174 13.43 11.86 15.96
CA ILE A 174 14.03 10.96 14.97
C ILE A 174 15.44 10.53 15.41
N ILE A 175 16.25 11.47 15.93
CA ILE A 175 17.60 11.20 16.44
C ILE A 175 17.54 10.27 17.65
N GLU A 176 16.62 10.50 18.59
CA GLU A 176 16.44 9.64 19.75
C GLU A 176 16.07 8.20 19.36
N GLU A 177 15.08 8.02 18.49
CA GLU A 177 14.69 6.68 18.01
C GLU A 177 15.80 6.02 17.20
N THR A 178 16.57 6.80 16.43
CA THR A 178 17.73 6.29 15.67
C THR A 178 18.88 5.87 16.60
N THR A 179 19.09 6.61 17.69
CA THR A 179 20.10 6.28 18.70
C THR A 179 19.75 4.97 19.39
N GLU A 180 18.47 4.77 19.72
CA GLU A 180 17.96 3.52 20.28
C GLU A 180 18.16 2.34 19.30
N TYR A 181 17.78 2.53 18.04
CA TYR A 181 18.00 1.53 16.98
C TYR A 181 19.47 1.13 16.86
N VAL A 182 20.38 2.10 16.86
CA VAL A 182 21.83 1.86 16.79
C VAL A 182 22.32 1.12 18.04
N SER A 183 21.81 1.42 19.24
CA SER A 183 22.15 0.68 20.46
C SER A 183 21.78 -0.79 20.34
N ILE A 184 20.56 -1.09 19.85
CA ILE A 184 20.09 -2.46 19.64
C ILE A 184 20.99 -3.19 18.63
N LEU A 185 21.37 -2.53 17.53
CA LEU A 185 22.30 -3.13 16.55
C LEU A 185 23.68 -3.43 17.16
N ARG A 186 24.20 -2.57 18.03
CA ARG A 186 25.47 -2.81 18.74
C ARG A 186 25.37 -4.00 19.68
N GLU A 187 24.28 -4.12 20.45
CA GLU A 187 24.02 -5.26 21.33
C GLU A 187 24.01 -6.59 20.55
N HIS A 188 23.35 -6.61 19.38
CA HIS A 188 23.34 -7.79 18.51
C HIS A 188 24.73 -8.11 17.94
N ALA A 189 25.51 -7.09 17.58
CA ALA A 189 26.86 -7.26 17.05
C ALA A 189 27.83 -7.79 18.12
N GLU A 190 27.78 -7.24 19.34
CA GLU A 190 28.59 -7.67 20.50
C GLU A 190 28.23 -9.09 20.92
N GLY A 191 26.94 -9.43 20.91
CA GLY A 191 26.45 -10.77 21.20
C GLY A 191 26.64 -11.78 20.07
N ASN A 192 27.08 -11.34 18.88
CA ASN A 192 27.15 -12.15 17.66
C ASN A 192 25.83 -12.88 17.34
N VAL A 193 24.71 -12.18 17.49
CA VAL A 193 23.36 -12.74 17.35
C VAL A 193 22.88 -12.57 15.91
N MET A 194 22.40 -13.66 15.31
CA MET A 194 21.67 -13.60 14.04
C MET A 194 20.22 -13.18 14.28
N PHE A 195 19.75 -12.17 13.55
CA PHE A 195 18.40 -11.62 13.67
C PHE A 195 17.82 -11.23 12.30
N LEU A 196 16.50 -11.01 12.27
CA LEU A 196 15.81 -10.51 11.09
C LEU A 196 15.79 -8.98 11.10
N LEU A 197 16.48 -8.37 10.14
CA LEU A 197 16.57 -6.91 10.03
C LEU A 197 15.22 -6.23 9.76
N ASP A 198 14.34 -6.90 9.01
CA ASP A 198 12.96 -6.47 8.74
C ASP A 198 12.18 -6.27 10.05
N GLU A 199 12.33 -7.21 10.99
CA GLU A 199 11.65 -7.15 12.28
C GLU A 199 12.06 -5.90 13.06
N LEU A 200 13.36 -5.66 13.19
CA LEU A 200 13.85 -4.48 13.90
C LEU A 200 13.50 -3.16 13.18
N LEU A 201 13.56 -3.16 11.84
CA LEU A 201 13.30 -1.94 11.06
C LEU A 201 11.86 -1.48 11.11
N CYS A 202 10.85 -2.36 11.05
CA CYS A 202 9.48 -1.86 11.15
C CYS A 202 9.12 -1.41 12.57
N ASP A 203 9.79 -1.91 13.63
CA ASP A 203 9.59 -1.36 14.98
C ASP A 203 10.26 0.03 15.09
N PHE A 204 11.46 0.19 14.54
CA PHE A 204 12.11 1.51 14.44
C PHE A 204 11.28 2.54 13.67
N THR A 205 10.78 2.20 12.48
CA THR A 205 9.97 3.13 11.69
C THR A 205 8.58 3.35 12.27
N MET A 206 8.03 2.36 13.00
CA MET A 206 6.80 2.52 13.78
C MET A 206 6.96 3.56 14.89
N ASP A 207 8.08 3.56 15.61
CA ASP A 207 8.35 4.54 16.66
C ASP A 207 8.55 5.96 16.09
N ILE A 208 9.16 6.09 14.90
CA ILE A 208 9.24 7.37 14.18
C ILE A 208 7.85 7.87 13.77
N ILE A 209 7.07 7.06 13.04
CA ILE A 209 5.76 7.48 12.54
C ILE A 209 4.74 7.67 13.67
N GLY A 210 4.92 6.98 14.80
CA GLY A 210 4.14 7.14 16.02
C GLY A 210 4.18 8.57 16.56
N ALA A 211 5.34 9.22 16.57
CA ALA A 211 5.43 10.63 16.96
C ALA A 211 4.78 11.57 15.94
N VAL A 212 5.07 11.38 14.65
CA VAL A 212 4.49 12.22 13.58
C VAL A 212 2.96 12.10 13.52
N THR A 213 2.42 10.92 13.83
CA THR A 213 0.98 10.65 13.69
C THR A 213 0.22 10.84 15.00
N LEU A 214 0.68 10.25 16.10
CA LEU A 214 0.00 10.23 17.40
C LEU A 214 0.58 11.22 18.41
N ASN A 215 1.72 11.86 18.10
CA ASN A 215 2.49 12.63 19.06
C ASN A 215 2.83 11.82 20.33
N SER A 216 3.21 10.56 20.14
CA SER A 216 3.46 9.60 21.23
C SER A 216 4.63 8.67 20.90
N ARG A 217 5.42 8.31 21.92
CA ARG A 217 6.49 7.31 21.81
C ARG A 217 5.94 5.92 22.10
N LEU A 218 5.96 5.05 21.08
CA LEU A 218 5.43 3.70 21.18
C LEU A 218 6.42 2.75 21.88
N HIS A 219 7.72 3.02 21.73
CA HIS A 219 8.86 2.23 22.22
C HIS A 219 8.80 0.77 21.75
N SER A 220 8.28 0.53 20.55
CA SER A 220 8.14 -0.80 19.96
C SER A 220 9.49 -1.48 19.70
N GLN A 221 10.59 -0.71 19.60
CA GLN A 221 11.94 -1.25 19.39
C GLN A 221 12.44 -2.18 20.51
N ARG A 222 12.04 -1.94 21.77
CA ARG A 222 12.51 -2.73 22.94
C ARG A 222 11.43 -3.47 23.69
N ARG A 223 10.16 -3.07 23.53
CA ARG A 223 9.05 -3.65 24.27
C ARG A 223 7.86 -3.91 23.37
N TYR A 224 7.04 -4.86 23.80
CA TYR A 224 5.78 -5.13 23.14
C TYR A 224 4.89 -3.88 23.12
N ASN A 225 4.49 -3.46 21.92
CA ASN A 225 3.47 -2.45 21.71
C ASN A 225 2.28 -3.07 20.94
N GLN A 226 1.06 -2.95 21.49
CA GLN A 226 -0.13 -3.57 20.92
C GLN A 226 -0.42 -3.07 19.50
N LEU A 227 -0.32 -1.76 19.27
CA LEU A 227 -0.59 -1.14 17.97
C LEU A 227 0.43 -1.62 16.94
N ALA A 228 1.73 -1.54 17.27
CA ALA A 228 2.81 -2.01 16.41
C ALA A 228 2.63 -3.49 16.04
N SER A 229 2.45 -4.36 17.05
CA SER A 229 2.27 -5.80 16.84
C SER A 229 1.03 -6.13 16.01
N ALA A 230 -0.11 -5.47 16.28
CA ALA A 230 -1.34 -5.69 15.53
C ALA A 230 -1.20 -5.27 14.06
N MET A 231 -0.54 -4.13 13.80
CA MET A 231 -0.31 -3.61 12.45
C MET A 231 0.62 -4.52 11.64
N ARG A 232 1.73 -4.98 12.23
CA ARG A 232 2.65 -5.92 11.57
C ARG A 232 2.01 -7.27 11.30
N SER A 233 1.23 -7.77 12.27
CA SER A 233 0.39 -8.96 12.06
C SER A 233 -0.57 -8.74 10.88
N GLN A 234 -1.17 -7.55 10.77
CA GLN A 234 -2.07 -7.22 9.66
C GLN A 234 -1.35 -7.25 8.31
N VAL A 235 -0.18 -6.61 8.20
CA VAL A 235 0.69 -6.65 7.00
C VAL A 235 0.99 -8.10 6.61
N ARG A 236 1.51 -8.89 7.54
CA ARG A 236 1.91 -10.28 7.30
C ARG A 236 0.76 -11.16 6.82
N TRP A 237 -0.45 -10.99 7.37
CA TRP A 237 -1.63 -11.79 7.00
C TRP A 237 -2.34 -11.26 5.74
N HIS A 238 -2.24 -9.96 5.46
CA HIS A 238 -2.89 -9.36 4.31
C HIS A 238 -2.05 -9.45 3.04
N ILE A 239 -0.77 -9.09 3.11
CA ILE A 239 0.22 -9.06 2.01
C ILE A 239 1.02 -10.39 1.94
N ALA A 240 0.55 -11.44 2.63
CA ALA A 240 1.20 -12.75 2.66
C ALA A 240 1.55 -13.21 1.24
N ALA A 241 2.84 -13.49 1.01
CA ALA A 241 3.36 -13.87 -0.29
C ALA A 241 2.55 -14.99 -0.96
N GLY A 242 2.21 -14.80 -2.24
CA GLY A 242 1.37 -15.72 -3.02
C GLY A 242 -0.07 -15.23 -3.19
N GLU A 243 -0.28 -14.00 -3.65
CA GLU A 243 -1.62 -13.46 -3.96
C GLU A 243 -2.37 -14.25 -5.06
N PHE A 244 -1.62 -14.99 -5.90
CA PHE A 244 -2.14 -15.97 -6.84
C PHE A 244 -2.27 -17.40 -6.28
N ASN A 245 -1.88 -17.63 -5.02
CA ASN A 245 -2.12 -18.89 -4.33
C ASN A 245 -3.53 -18.86 -3.71
N PRO A 246 -4.50 -19.60 -4.26
CA PRO A 246 -5.88 -19.58 -3.75
C PRO A 246 -5.98 -20.06 -2.30
N PHE A 247 -5.13 -20.99 -1.85
CA PHE A 247 -5.15 -21.51 -0.48
C PHE A 247 -4.74 -20.45 0.55
N LYS A 248 -3.79 -19.58 0.20
CA LYS A 248 -3.42 -18.45 1.06
C LYS A 248 -4.46 -17.32 1.00
N ARG A 249 -5.00 -17.05 -0.19
CA ARG A 249 -5.99 -15.99 -0.40
C ARG A 249 -7.31 -16.27 0.33
N PHE A 250 -7.79 -17.51 0.29
CA PHE A 250 -9.05 -17.93 0.90
C PHE A 250 -8.86 -18.63 2.25
N ASN A 251 -7.73 -18.40 2.93
CA ASN A 251 -7.49 -18.96 4.25
C ASN A 251 -8.59 -18.49 5.24
N PRO A 252 -9.39 -19.39 5.83
CA PRO A 252 -10.52 -19.01 6.68
C PRO A 252 -10.10 -18.35 8.00
N ILE A 253 -8.84 -18.49 8.42
CA ILE A 253 -8.29 -17.84 9.62
C ILE A 253 -7.97 -16.36 9.36
N LYS A 254 -7.67 -15.98 8.10
CA LYS A 254 -7.26 -14.62 7.73
C LYS A 254 -8.28 -13.56 8.16
N PRO A 255 -9.60 -13.69 7.87
CA PRO A 255 -10.59 -12.71 8.34
C PRO A 255 -10.68 -12.58 9.86
N LEU A 256 -10.50 -13.68 10.62
CA LEU A 256 -10.53 -13.67 12.08
C LEU A 256 -9.34 -12.89 12.66
N VAL A 257 -8.15 -13.13 12.12
CA VAL A 257 -6.93 -12.39 12.51
C VAL A 257 -7.07 -10.92 12.13
N GLN A 258 -7.57 -10.63 10.92
CA GLN A 258 -7.76 -9.26 10.46
C GLN A 258 -8.74 -8.49 11.33
N TRP A 259 -9.83 -9.13 11.74
CA TRP A 259 -10.80 -8.56 12.66
C TRP A 259 -10.21 -8.31 14.05
N LYS A 260 -9.44 -9.27 14.59
CA LYS A 260 -8.79 -9.13 15.90
C LYS A 260 -7.81 -7.97 15.88
N ASN A 261 -6.91 -7.94 14.90
CA ASN A 261 -5.92 -6.87 14.75
C ASN A 261 -6.61 -5.52 14.55
N GLY A 262 -7.63 -5.46 13.70
CA GLY A 262 -8.44 -4.24 13.49
C GLY A 262 -8.99 -3.69 14.79
N ARG A 263 -9.61 -4.53 15.63
CA ARG A 263 -10.10 -4.11 16.96
C ARG A 263 -8.99 -3.62 17.89
N LEU A 264 -7.82 -4.27 17.88
CA LEU A 264 -6.70 -3.87 18.73
C LEU A 264 -6.11 -2.52 18.30
N MET A 265 -6.04 -2.26 16.99
CA MET A 265 -5.60 -0.98 16.43
C MET A 265 -6.63 0.12 16.72
N ASP A 266 -7.92 -0.15 16.44
CA ASP A 266 -9.01 0.79 16.68
C ASP A 266 -9.11 1.20 18.15
N ASP A 267 -9.03 0.24 19.08
CA ASP A 267 -9.08 0.49 20.52
C ASP A 267 -7.89 1.34 20.99
N TYR A 268 -6.68 1.03 20.52
CA TYR A 268 -5.47 1.78 20.89
C TYR A 268 -5.57 3.23 20.39
N ILE A 269 -5.85 3.41 19.09
CA ILE A 269 -5.92 4.74 18.47
C ILE A 269 -7.07 5.56 19.07
N SER A 270 -8.22 4.92 19.33
CA SER A 270 -9.38 5.57 19.96
C SER A 270 -9.05 6.13 21.34
N LYS A 271 -8.24 5.43 22.14
CA LYS A 271 -7.81 5.89 23.46
C LYS A 271 -6.84 7.06 23.38
N GLU A 272 -5.89 7.02 22.44
CA GLU A 272 -4.99 8.14 22.20
C GLU A 272 -5.74 9.39 21.69
N LEU A 273 -6.76 9.19 20.84
CA LEU A 273 -7.67 10.26 20.41
C LEU A 273 -8.44 10.88 21.58
N ASP A 274 -9.04 10.08 22.45
CA ASP A 274 -9.77 10.59 23.62
C ASP A 274 -8.85 11.37 24.55
N LYS A 275 -7.67 10.82 24.84
CA LYS A 275 -6.64 11.46 25.67
C LYS A 275 -6.24 12.81 25.08
N ARG A 276 -5.89 12.84 23.79
CA ARG A 276 -5.44 14.06 23.12
C ARG A 276 -6.55 15.11 23.00
N PHE A 277 -7.78 14.67 22.79
CA PHE A 277 -8.95 15.55 22.79
C PHE A 277 -9.17 16.20 24.15
N ALA A 278 -9.10 15.43 25.25
CA ALA A 278 -9.24 15.95 26.60
C ALA A 278 -8.10 16.92 26.97
N ASP A 279 -6.86 16.61 26.60
CA ASP A 279 -5.70 17.48 26.84
C ASP A 279 -5.88 18.86 26.17
N ARG A 280 -6.39 18.86 24.92
CA ARG A 280 -6.68 20.09 24.16
C ARG A 280 -7.82 20.93 24.71
N GLN A 281 -8.75 20.33 25.46
CA GLN A 281 -9.81 21.07 26.14
C GLN A 281 -9.30 21.81 27.38
N GLN A 282 -8.25 21.28 28.03
CA GLN A 282 -7.73 21.81 29.29
C GLN A 282 -6.57 22.80 29.12
N SER A 283 -5.79 22.65 28.05
CA SER A 283 -4.60 23.46 27.79
C SER A 283 -4.71 24.20 26.47
N SER A 284 -4.38 25.50 26.46
CA SER A 284 -4.22 26.27 25.22
C SER A 284 -2.82 26.10 24.60
N ASP A 285 -2.02 25.17 25.10
CA ASP A 285 -0.59 25.11 24.80
C ASP A 285 -0.27 24.34 23.51
N THR A 286 0.83 24.78 22.90
CA THR A 286 1.33 24.55 21.53
C THR A 286 0.63 23.50 20.64
N VAL A 287 0.02 24.01 19.57
CA VAL A 287 -0.51 23.24 18.42
C VAL A 287 0.64 22.52 17.72
N THR A 288 0.89 21.25 18.06
CA THR A 288 1.70 20.40 17.18
C THR A 288 0.93 20.15 15.88
N ARG A 289 1.64 19.90 14.78
CA ARG A 289 1.03 19.57 13.49
C ARG A 289 1.04 18.06 13.23
N SER A 290 1.05 17.25 14.30
CA SER A 290 0.90 15.80 14.18
C SER A 290 -0.47 15.47 13.57
N ILE A 291 -0.59 14.31 12.94
CA ILE A 291 -1.84 13.93 12.24
C ILE A 291 -3.04 13.94 13.18
N ILE A 292 -2.88 13.40 14.40
CA ILE A 292 -3.93 13.41 15.41
C ILE A 292 -4.37 14.84 15.75
N ASP A 293 -3.42 15.77 15.87
CA ASP A 293 -3.69 17.17 16.18
C ASP A 293 -4.36 17.92 15.03
N LEU A 294 -3.99 17.63 13.78
CA LEU A 294 -4.64 18.20 12.59
C LEU A 294 -6.09 17.75 12.48
N VAL A 295 -6.36 16.47 12.74
CA VAL A 295 -7.71 15.90 12.72
C VAL A 295 -8.58 16.56 13.78
N LEU A 296 -8.05 16.72 15.00
CA LEU A 296 -8.77 17.38 16.08
C LEU A 296 -8.98 18.88 15.82
N GLU A 297 -8.00 19.57 15.25
CA GLU A 297 -8.09 21.00 14.88
C GLU A 297 -9.20 21.21 13.84
N GLU A 298 -9.22 20.39 12.80
CA GLU A 298 -10.26 20.44 11.77
C GLU A 298 -11.65 20.20 12.36
N TYR A 299 -11.79 19.21 13.24
CA TYR A 299 -13.06 18.89 13.89
C TYR A 299 -13.57 20.02 14.78
N MET A 300 -12.71 20.57 15.63
CA MET A 300 -13.05 21.69 16.51
C MET A 300 -13.40 22.95 15.73
N SER A 301 -12.73 23.20 14.60
CA SER A 301 -13.03 24.34 13.73
C SER A 301 -14.41 24.25 13.07
N ARG A 302 -14.82 23.04 12.65
CA ARG A 302 -16.14 22.77 12.05
C ARG A 302 -17.25 22.64 13.09
N ASN A 303 -16.91 22.30 14.33
CA ASN A 303 -17.86 22.08 15.42
C ASN A 303 -17.46 22.91 16.65
N PRO A 304 -17.69 24.24 16.67
CA PRO A 304 -17.27 25.09 17.79
C PRO A 304 -17.88 24.68 19.14
N GLU A 305 -19.08 24.08 19.12
CA GLU A 305 -19.75 23.55 20.31
C GLU A 305 -19.10 22.25 20.84
N ALA A 306 -18.27 21.57 20.06
CA ALA A 306 -17.51 20.39 20.53
C ALA A 306 -16.49 20.76 21.61
N ASN A 307 -16.02 22.01 21.64
CA ASN A 307 -15.17 22.50 22.73
C ASN A 307 -15.91 22.56 24.08
N LYS A 308 -17.25 22.58 24.06
CA LYS A 308 -18.09 22.53 25.28
C LYS A 308 -18.57 21.12 25.60
N ALA A 309 -18.42 20.17 24.68
CA ALA A 309 -18.86 18.79 24.87
C ALA A 309 -17.73 17.98 25.54
N ASN A 310 -18.05 17.23 26.60
CA ASN A 310 -17.09 16.35 27.27
C ASN A 310 -16.71 15.11 26.45
N GLN A 311 -17.37 14.86 25.32
CA GLN A 311 -17.14 13.69 24.48
C GLN A 311 -17.20 14.07 23.00
N MET A 312 -16.34 13.40 22.24
CA MET A 312 -16.25 13.53 20.79
C MET A 312 -17.37 12.77 20.09
N ASP A 313 -17.87 13.29 18.97
CA ASP A 313 -18.84 12.58 18.13
C ASP A 313 -18.31 11.19 17.70
N PRO A 314 -19.07 10.09 17.94
CA PRO A 314 -18.61 8.74 17.61
C PRO A 314 -18.31 8.52 16.13
N ALA A 315 -19.04 9.16 15.22
CA ALA A 315 -18.83 9.01 13.79
C ALA A 315 -17.51 9.67 13.36
N PHE A 316 -17.25 10.89 13.86
CA PHE A 316 -15.98 11.56 13.68
C PHE A 316 -14.81 10.76 14.30
N LYS A 317 -14.94 10.26 15.52
CA LYS A 317 -13.90 9.45 16.17
C LYS A 317 -13.53 8.23 15.33
N LYS A 318 -14.52 7.54 14.78
CA LYS A 318 -14.29 6.41 13.87
C LYS A 318 -13.57 6.86 12.60
N TRP A 319 -14.01 7.96 11.98
CA TRP A 319 -13.34 8.52 10.80
C TRP A 319 -11.88 8.91 11.09
N ALA A 320 -11.62 9.59 12.20
CA ALA A 320 -10.29 10.01 12.64
C ALA A 320 -9.36 8.80 12.84
N THR A 321 -9.87 7.76 13.50
CA THR A 321 -9.17 6.50 13.73
C THR A 321 -8.72 5.87 12.40
N VAL A 322 -9.60 5.86 11.39
CA VAL A 322 -9.29 5.34 10.05
C VAL A 322 -8.13 6.10 9.39
N GLN A 323 -8.13 7.44 9.46
CA GLN A 323 -7.05 8.24 8.86
C GLN A 323 -5.72 8.00 9.59
N ILE A 324 -5.73 8.00 10.92
CA ILE A 324 -4.54 7.76 11.74
C ILE A 324 -3.96 6.37 11.46
N CYS A 325 -4.82 5.35 11.39
CA CYS A 325 -4.39 3.98 11.09
C CYS A 325 -3.73 3.89 9.70
N LEU A 326 -4.28 4.58 8.69
CA LEU A 326 -3.67 4.69 7.37
C LEU A 326 -2.25 5.28 7.42
N PHE A 327 -2.04 6.39 8.15
CA PHE A 327 -0.73 7.05 8.21
C PHE A 327 0.32 6.20 8.91
N LEU A 328 -0.04 5.54 10.01
CA LEU A 328 0.81 4.56 10.68
C LEU A 328 1.17 3.41 9.74
N PHE A 329 0.19 2.85 9.02
CA PHE A 329 0.42 1.79 8.04
C PHE A 329 1.39 2.25 6.94
N ALA A 330 1.12 3.39 6.31
CA ALA A 330 1.93 3.87 5.19
C ALA A 330 3.34 4.30 5.62
N GLY A 331 3.51 4.85 6.82
CA GLY A 331 4.80 5.38 7.26
C GLY A 331 5.78 4.32 7.77
N HIS A 332 5.31 3.19 8.31
CA HIS A 332 6.20 2.19 8.91
C HIS A 332 6.79 1.21 7.87
N ASP A 333 5.95 0.43 7.18
CA ASP A 333 6.36 -0.75 6.41
C ASP A 333 7.15 -0.37 5.14
N PHE A 334 6.71 0.67 4.44
CA PHE A 334 7.37 1.14 3.21
C PHE A 334 8.74 1.77 3.51
N THR A 335 8.87 2.50 4.61
CA THR A 335 10.15 3.08 5.06
C THR A 335 11.10 1.97 5.48
N ALA A 336 10.62 0.99 6.26
CA ALA A 336 11.41 -0.16 6.69
C ALA A 336 11.93 -0.97 5.49
N THR A 337 11.06 -1.24 4.51
CA THR A 337 11.44 -1.92 3.26
C THR A 337 12.53 -1.17 2.50
N SER A 338 12.41 0.16 2.40
CA SER A 338 13.40 0.99 1.70
C SER A 338 14.76 0.97 2.40
N LEU A 339 14.78 1.04 3.74
CA LEU A 339 15.99 0.93 4.54
C LEU A 339 16.61 -0.47 4.46
N TYR A 340 15.79 -1.52 4.53
CA TYR A 340 16.22 -2.92 4.40
C TYR A 340 16.99 -3.15 3.10
N TYR A 341 16.42 -2.73 1.95
CA TYR A 341 17.10 -2.88 0.66
C TYR A 341 18.31 -1.96 0.52
N THR A 342 18.29 -0.78 1.14
CA THR A 342 19.46 0.12 1.20
C THR A 342 20.63 -0.58 1.91
N TYR A 343 20.41 -1.13 3.10
CA TYR A 343 21.43 -1.87 3.84
C TYR A 343 21.89 -3.13 3.11
N HIS A 344 20.97 -3.87 2.49
CA HIS A 344 21.31 -5.04 1.69
C HIS A 344 22.26 -4.67 0.54
N LEU A 345 21.95 -3.62 -0.22
CA LEU A 345 22.80 -3.16 -1.33
C LEU A 345 24.14 -2.64 -0.83
N LEU A 346 24.19 -1.88 0.26
CA LEU A 346 25.44 -1.42 0.85
C LEU A 346 26.34 -2.56 1.33
N SER A 347 25.75 -3.63 1.90
CA SER A 347 26.50 -4.82 2.31
C SER A 347 27.19 -5.53 1.13
N GLN A 348 26.67 -5.36 -0.08
CA GLN A 348 27.21 -5.94 -1.31
C GLN A 348 28.12 -4.98 -2.08
N ASN A 349 28.19 -3.71 -1.68
CA ASN A 349 28.95 -2.66 -2.38
C ASN A 349 29.82 -1.85 -1.39
N PRO A 350 30.97 -2.41 -0.96
CA PRO A 350 31.83 -1.80 0.06
C PRO A 350 32.30 -0.37 -0.27
N ASP A 351 32.56 -0.08 -1.55
CA ASP A 351 32.98 1.26 -1.99
C ASP A 351 31.88 2.31 -1.75
N ALA A 352 30.62 1.95 -2.03
CA ALA A 352 29.48 2.82 -1.76
C ALA A 352 29.29 3.02 -0.24
N LEU A 353 29.45 1.95 0.55
CA LEU A 353 29.40 2.04 2.02
C LEU A 353 30.51 2.94 2.57
N GLN A 354 31.74 2.83 2.06
CA GLN A 354 32.86 3.68 2.47
C GLN A 354 32.58 5.14 2.14
N ARG A 355 32.02 5.42 0.96
CA ARG A 355 31.70 6.78 0.51
C ARG A 355 30.58 7.42 1.34
N ILE A 356 29.52 6.68 1.70
CA ILE A 356 28.50 7.21 2.64
C ILE A 356 29.14 7.55 3.98
N ARG A 357 29.98 6.66 4.53
CA ARG A 357 30.66 6.92 5.82
C ARG A 357 31.56 8.14 5.78
N ALA A 358 32.22 8.39 4.65
CA ALA A 358 33.04 9.58 4.45
C ALA A 358 32.21 10.86 4.32
N GLU A 359 30.95 10.78 3.87
CA GLU A 359 30.04 11.93 3.70
C GLU A 359 29.38 12.39 5.02
N HIS A 360 29.56 11.67 6.13
CA HIS A 360 28.82 11.93 7.38
C HIS A 360 28.93 13.36 7.93
N ASP A 361 30.03 14.08 7.64
CA ASP A 361 30.27 15.46 8.09
C ASP A 361 29.90 16.53 7.04
N GLU A 362 29.33 16.13 5.90
CA GLU A 362 28.95 17.02 4.79
C GLU A 362 27.41 17.12 4.65
N ALA A 363 26.92 17.89 3.66
CA ALA A 363 25.57 17.65 3.15
C ALA A 363 25.52 16.21 2.65
N LEU A 364 24.39 15.49 2.76
CA LEU A 364 24.30 14.05 2.48
C LEU A 364 23.79 13.69 1.05
N PRO A 365 24.26 14.28 -0.08
CA PRO A 365 23.68 14.03 -1.40
C PRO A 365 23.94 12.61 -1.90
N TYR A 366 25.09 12.00 -1.60
CA TYR A 366 25.39 10.63 -2.01
C TYR A 366 24.55 9.63 -1.20
N THR A 367 24.36 9.86 0.09
CA THR A 367 23.43 9.09 0.92
C THR A 367 22.01 9.13 0.34
N ASN A 368 21.54 10.31 -0.07
CA ASN A 368 20.25 10.46 -0.76
C ASN A 368 20.24 9.71 -2.11
N ALA A 369 21.33 9.75 -2.87
CA ALA A 369 21.46 9.02 -4.13
C ALA A 369 21.40 7.50 -3.93
N VAL A 370 22.04 6.98 -2.88
CA VAL A 370 22.01 5.55 -2.48
C VAL A 370 20.59 5.13 -2.14
N ILE A 371 19.86 5.91 -1.34
CA ILE A 371 18.46 5.61 -0.99
C ILE A 371 17.59 5.59 -2.26
N LYS A 372 17.74 6.60 -3.14
CA LYS A 372 17.01 6.65 -4.42
C LYS A 372 17.32 5.47 -5.33
N GLU A 373 18.58 5.07 -5.41
CA GLU A 373 19.02 3.95 -6.23
C GLU A 373 18.52 2.61 -5.67
N ALA A 374 18.47 2.48 -4.33
CA ALA A 374 17.83 1.35 -3.69
C ALA A 374 16.33 1.28 -4.01
N MET A 375 15.60 2.40 -3.98
CA MET A 375 14.19 2.47 -4.36
C MET A 375 13.96 2.28 -5.87
N ARG A 376 14.93 2.63 -6.72
CA ARG A 376 14.90 2.32 -8.16
C ARG A 376 14.96 0.81 -8.36
N LEU A 377 15.93 0.14 -7.73
CA LEU A 377 16.07 -1.30 -7.83
C LEU A 377 14.92 -2.03 -7.15
N TRP A 378 14.52 -1.63 -5.96
CA TRP A 378 13.57 -2.34 -5.11
C TRP A 378 12.42 -1.43 -4.68
N PRO A 379 11.55 -1.01 -5.63
CA PRO A 379 10.41 -0.17 -5.29
C PRO A 379 9.42 -0.94 -4.42
N ALA A 380 9.03 -0.34 -3.29
CA ALA A 380 8.16 -0.99 -2.31
C ALA A 380 6.69 -1.12 -2.79
N ALA A 381 6.27 -0.34 -3.80
CA ALA A 381 4.90 -0.32 -4.28
C ALA A 381 4.78 -0.17 -5.80
N ALA A 382 3.61 -0.51 -6.33
CA ALA A 382 3.18 -0.20 -7.70
C ALA A 382 1.99 0.77 -7.68
N GLY A 383 1.72 1.42 -8.81
CA GLY A 383 0.56 2.30 -8.96
C GLY A 383 -0.57 1.60 -9.70
N ILE A 384 -1.82 1.90 -9.36
CA ILE A 384 -2.98 1.39 -10.10
C ILE A 384 -4.00 2.51 -10.34
N ARG A 385 -4.62 2.49 -11.52
CA ARG A 385 -5.69 3.41 -11.96
C ARG A 385 -6.85 2.65 -12.61
N THR A 386 -8.01 3.28 -12.71
CA THR A 386 -9.15 2.78 -13.48
C THR A 386 -9.13 3.39 -14.87
N GLY A 387 -9.18 2.57 -15.90
CA GLY A 387 -9.36 3.06 -17.26
C GLY A 387 -10.80 3.52 -17.54
N THR A 388 -10.95 4.47 -18.45
CA THR A 388 -12.23 5.10 -18.83
C THR A 388 -12.42 5.01 -20.34
N THR A 389 -13.63 5.33 -20.82
CA THR A 389 -13.92 5.40 -22.27
C THR A 389 -13.12 6.50 -22.97
N ASP A 390 -12.83 7.58 -22.25
CA ASP A 390 -12.25 8.80 -22.82
C ASP A 390 -10.71 8.79 -22.76
N ALA A 391 -10.13 7.81 -22.06
CA ALA A 391 -8.69 7.66 -21.94
C ALA A 391 -8.16 6.57 -22.87
N VAL A 392 -7.36 7.01 -23.84
CA VAL A 392 -6.58 6.19 -24.75
C VAL A 392 -5.13 6.62 -24.57
N LEU A 393 -4.28 5.72 -24.05
CA LEU A 393 -2.85 6.03 -23.91
C LEU A 393 -2.17 5.83 -25.26
N GLN A 394 -1.11 6.58 -25.54
CA GLN A 394 -0.36 6.47 -26.78
C GLN A 394 1.13 6.30 -26.50
N ASP A 395 1.79 5.29 -27.09
CA ASP A 395 3.24 5.13 -26.95
C ASP A 395 4.02 6.06 -27.91
N ASP A 396 5.35 6.02 -27.80
CA ASP A 396 6.25 6.88 -28.59
C ASP A 396 6.17 6.57 -30.10
N ASP A 397 5.70 5.38 -30.50
CA ASP A 397 5.52 4.96 -31.89
C ASP A 397 4.12 5.29 -32.44
N GLY A 398 3.27 5.90 -31.62
CA GLY A 398 1.92 6.31 -31.98
C GLY A 398 0.86 5.22 -31.80
N ASN A 399 1.20 4.05 -31.27
CA ASN A 399 0.23 2.99 -31.01
C ASN A 399 -0.70 3.41 -29.88
N GLU A 400 -1.99 3.14 -30.05
CA GLU A 400 -3.02 3.52 -29.11
C GLU A 400 -3.49 2.35 -28.25
N TYR A 401 -3.69 2.63 -26.96
CA TYR A 401 -4.10 1.67 -25.94
C TYR A 401 -5.39 2.15 -25.26
N PRO A 402 -6.57 1.67 -25.71
CA PRO A 402 -7.82 1.91 -25.01
C PRO A 402 -7.77 1.40 -23.58
N THR A 403 -8.30 2.19 -22.64
CA THR A 403 -8.23 1.83 -21.21
C THR A 403 -9.57 1.31 -20.67
N GLU A 404 -10.68 1.51 -21.40
CA GLU A 404 -12.04 1.13 -20.98
C GLU A 404 -12.12 -0.32 -20.46
N GLY A 405 -12.66 -0.47 -19.25
CA GLY A 405 -12.91 -1.77 -18.64
C GLY A 405 -11.67 -2.46 -18.08
N THR A 406 -10.50 -1.81 -18.14
CA THR A 406 -9.25 -2.32 -17.58
C THR A 406 -8.81 -1.53 -16.35
N ALA A 407 -8.09 -2.17 -15.43
CA ALA A 407 -7.27 -1.46 -14.46
C ALA A 407 -5.89 -1.20 -15.06
N ILE A 408 -5.39 0.02 -14.96
CA ILE A 408 -4.06 0.37 -15.47
C ILE A 408 -3.05 0.14 -14.36
N LEU A 409 -2.17 -0.84 -14.54
CA LEU A 409 -1.13 -1.17 -13.57
C LEU A 409 0.19 -0.52 -13.99
N ILE A 410 0.64 0.45 -13.21
CA ILE A 410 1.91 1.15 -13.37
C ILE A 410 2.99 0.35 -12.65
N LEU A 411 3.72 -0.44 -13.42
CA LEU A 411 4.68 -1.39 -12.87
C LEU A 411 6.04 -0.75 -12.64
N HIS A 412 6.19 -0.04 -11.51
CA HIS A 412 7.40 0.70 -11.15
C HIS A 412 8.67 -0.17 -11.22
N ASN A 413 8.61 -1.44 -10.79
CA ASN A 413 9.75 -2.36 -10.89
C ASN A 413 10.25 -2.53 -12.34
N ALA A 414 9.34 -2.59 -13.32
CA ALA A 414 9.70 -2.70 -14.72
C ALA A 414 10.15 -1.36 -15.30
N ILE A 415 9.47 -0.24 -14.97
CA ILE A 415 9.87 1.12 -15.38
C ILE A 415 11.29 1.44 -14.90
N HIS A 416 11.55 1.26 -13.61
CA HIS A 416 12.81 1.59 -12.96
C HIS A 416 13.98 0.66 -13.35
N ARG A 417 13.68 -0.44 -14.04
CA ARG A 417 14.66 -1.40 -14.58
C ARG A 417 14.55 -1.53 -16.10
N ASN A 418 13.89 -0.60 -16.77
CA ASN A 418 13.76 -0.63 -18.23
C ASN A 418 15.13 -0.29 -18.86
N PRO A 419 15.70 -1.17 -19.71
CA PRO A 419 17.02 -0.97 -20.32
C PRO A 419 17.09 0.25 -21.25
N LYS A 420 15.96 0.79 -21.72
CA LYS A 420 15.89 2.06 -22.47
C LYS A 420 16.39 3.25 -21.65
N TYR A 421 16.20 3.22 -20.32
CA TYR A 421 16.49 4.36 -19.43
C TYR A 421 17.57 4.05 -18.39
N TRP A 422 17.73 2.79 -18.00
CA TRP A 422 18.54 2.39 -16.86
C TRP A 422 19.47 1.23 -17.18
N ARG A 423 20.55 1.09 -16.41
CA ARG A 423 21.30 -0.17 -16.32
C ARG A 423 20.56 -1.09 -15.35
N PRO A 424 19.74 -2.05 -15.82
CA PRO A 424 18.59 -2.55 -15.07
C PRO A 424 18.89 -3.15 -13.69
N ARG A 425 20.05 -3.78 -13.55
CA ARG A 425 20.46 -4.52 -12.35
C ARG A 425 21.70 -3.95 -11.66
N GLN A 426 22.33 -2.93 -12.24
CA GLN A 426 23.50 -2.31 -11.63
C GLN A 426 23.03 -1.41 -10.49
N PHE A 427 23.71 -1.47 -9.35
CA PHE A 427 23.60 -0.47 -8.30
C PHE A 427 24.62 0.64 -8.59
N SER A 428 24.13 1.81 -8.97
CA SER A 428 24.97 2.96 -9.35
C SER A 428 24.39 4.27 -8.79
N PRO A 429 24.54 4.53 -7.47
CA PRO A 429 24.12 5.77 -6.83
C PRO A 429 24.76 7.04 -7.40
#